data_AF-A0A9P3NCY8-F1
#
_entry.id   AF-A0A9P3NCY8-F1
#
_cell.length_a   1.000
_cell.length_b   1.000
_cell.length_c   1.000
_cell.angle_alpha   90.00
_cell.angle_beta   90.00
_cell.angle_gamma   90.00
#
_symmetry.space_group_name_H-M   'P 1'
#
loop_
_entity.id
_entity.type
_entity.pdbx_description
1 polymer ?
#
loop_
_entity_poly.entity_id
_entity_poly.type
_entity_poly.pdbx_seq_one_letter_code
_entity_poly.pdbx_strand_id
1 'polypeptide(L)'
;MVTGDNLNTAIAIARECGILMETGEAIEGPKFRQLSKDQMMALLPRLQVMARSSPTDKHTLVSVLCEMGEVVAVTGDGTNDAPALKEVDIGLAMGIAGTEQ
;
A
#
# COMPACT_ATOMS: atom_id res chain seq x y z
N MET A 1 -0.08 4.60 3.11
CA MET A 1 1.09 3.95 3.76
C MET A 1 0.88 2.44 3.76
N VAL A 2 1.89 1.68 3.36
CA VAL A 2 1.85 0.21 3.40
C VAL A 2 3.10 -0.30 4.10
N THR A 3 2.95 -1.09 5.16
CA THR A 3 4.07 -1.56 6.01
C THR A 3 3.89 -3.01 6.44
N GLY A 4 5.02 -3.67 6.74
CA GLY A 4 5.06 -4.98 7.40
C GLY A 4 4.85 -4.93 8.92
N ASP A 5 4.84 -3.74 9.52
CA ASP A 5 4.63 -3.56 10.96
C ASP A 5 3.24 -4.01 11.42
N ASN A 6 3.09 -4.18 12.74
CA ASN A 6 1.77 -4.42 13.33
C ASN A 6 0.86 -3.18 13.19
N LEU A 7 -0.46 -3.40 13.25
CA LEU A 7 -1.46 -2.36 13.02
C LEU A 7 -1.36 -1.18 13.99
N ASN A 8 -1.14 -1.44 15.28
CA ASN A 8 -1.09 -0.39 16.30
C ASN A 8 0.09 0.56 16.07
N THR A 9 1.26 0.01 15.78
CA THR A 9 2.47 0.77 15.45
C THR A 9 2.26 1.57 14.16
N ALA A 10 1.71 0.94 13.12
CA ALA A 10 1.44 1.60 11.84
C ALA A 10 0.45 2.77 12.00
N ILE A 11 -0.62 2.60 12.78
CA ILE A 11 -1.60 3.65 13.09
C ILE A 11 -0.96 4.80 13.86
N ALA A 12 -0.14 4.49 14.88
CA ALA A 12 0.52 5.52 15.68
C ALA A 12 1.43 6.40 14.81
N ILE A 13 2.31 5.78 14.03
CA ILE A 13 3.22 6.48 13.10
C ILE A 13 2.43 7.24 12.04
N ALA A 14 1.42 6.61 11.43
CA ALA A 14 0.63 7.25 10.38
C ALA A 14 -0.14 8.47 10.90
N ARG A 15 -0.62 8.47 12.14
CA ARG A 15 -1.26 9.65 12.75
C ARG A 15 -0.27 10.76 13.03
N GLU A 16 0.90 10.42 13.58
CA GLU A 16 1.96 11.38 13.86
C GLU A 16 2.47 12.06 12.57
N CYS A 17 2.57 11.31 11.48
CA CYS A 17 2.93 11.84 10.16
C CYS A 17 1.78 12.53 9.42
N GLY A 18 0.56 12.56 9.96
CA GLY A 18 -0.62 13.14 9.30
C GLY A 18 -1.13 12.34 8.08
N ILE A 19 -0.72 11.08 7.94
CA ILE A 19 -1.16 10.17 6.87
C ILE A 19 -2.56 9.61 7.18
N LEU A 20 -2.79 9.19 8.42
CA LEU A 20 -4.08 8.66 8.87
C LEU A 20 -4.94 9.78 9.48
N MET A 21 -5.97 10.19 8.75
CA MET A 21 -6.95 11.21 9.14
C MET A 21 -8.10 10.59 9.94
N GLU A 22 -8.93 11.41 10.60
CA GLU A 22 -10.07 10.93 11.41
C GLU A 22 -11.07 10.08 10.62
N THR A 23 -11.27 10.39 9.33
CA THR A 23 -12.17 9.67 8.43
C THR A 23 -11.47 8.53 7.65
N GLY A 24 -10.18 8.35 7.88
CA GLY A 24 -9.36 7.36 7.19
C GLY A 24 -9.49 5.97 7.77
N GLU A 25 -9.31 4.96 6.91
CA GLU A 25 -9.35 3.55 7.30
C GLU A 25 -7.94 2.94 7.32
N ALA A 26 -7.73 2.05 8.30
CA ALA A 26 -6.54 1.24 8.44
C ALA A 26 -6.92 -0.24 8.49
N ILE A 27 -6.21 -1.09 7.74
CA ILE A 27 -6.50 -2.52 7.62
C ILE A 27 -5.22 -3.35 7.75
N GLU A 28 -5.35 -4.60 8.19
CA GLU A 28 -4.25 -5.57 8.09
C GLU A 28 -4.30 -6.33 6.75
N GLY A 29 -3.14 -6.63 6.18
CA GLY A 29 -2.99 -7.41 4.94
C GLY A 29 -3.80 -8.73 4.93
N PRO A 30 -3.77 -9.56 6.00
CA PRO A 30 -4.60 -10.76 6.06
C PRO A 30 -6.10 -10.51 5.95
N LYS A 31 -6.60 -9.37 6.42
CA LYS A 31 -8.01 -8.99 6.29
C LYS A 31 -8.30 -8.46 4.90
N PHE A 32 -7.38 -7.67 4.33
CA PHE A 32 -7.47 -7.17 2.96
C PHE A 32 -7.59 -8.32 1.94
N ARG A 33 -6.81 -9.40 2.08
CA ARG A 33 -6.88 -10.59 1.21
C ARG A 33 -8.23 -11.30 1.19
N GLN A 34 -9.04 -11.13 2.23
CA GLN A 34 -10.35 -11.77 2.33
C GLN A 34 -11.45 -10.94 1.68
N LEU A 35 -11.15 -9.71 1.25
CA LEU A 35 -12.12 -8.85 0.59
C LEU A 35 -12.35 -9.32 -0.85
N SER A 36 -13.60 -9.22 -1.31
CA SER A 36 -13.88 -9.30 -2.73
C SER A 36 -13.37 -8.04 -3.44
N LYS A 37 -13.24 -8.10 -4.77
CA LYS A 37 -12.83 -6.96 -5.60
C LYS A 37 -13.73 -5.74 -5.37
N ASP A 38 -15.05 -5.94 -5.31
CA ASP A 38 -16.00 -4.85 -5.06
C ASP A 38 -15.82 -4.23 -3.66
N GLN A 39 -15.53 -5.06 -2.65
CA GLN A 39 -15.25 -4.58 -1.29
C GLN A 39 -13.93 -3.80 -1.23
N MET A 40 -12.91 -4.24 -1.98
CA MET A 40 -11.66 -3.50 -2.11
C MET A 40 -11.94 -2.14 -2.77
N MET A 41 -12.61 -2.10 -3.92
CA MET A 41 -12.92 -0.85 -4.62
C MET A 41 -13.72 0.15 -3.76
N ALA A 42 -14.62 -0.35 -2.91
CA ALA A 42 -15.37 0.50 -1.98
C ALA A 42 -14.53 1.03 -0.79
N LEU A 43 -13.50 0.28 -0.38
CA LEU A 43 -12.61 0.61 0.73
C LEU A 43 -11.48 1.56 0.31
N LEU A 44 -10.89 1.34 -0.88
CA LEU A 44 -9.67 2.01 -1.35
C LEU A 44 -9.71 3.54 -1.30
N PRO A 45 -10.82 4.24 -1.62
CA PRO A 45 -10.89 5.69 -1.51
C PRO A 45 -10.68 6.24 -0.09
N ARG A 46 -10.89 5.41 0.94
CA ARG A 46 -10.69 5.78 2.36
C ARG A 46 -9.49 5.06 2.98
N LEU A 47 -8.88 4.10 2.31
CA LEU A 47 -7.79 3.32 2.85
C LEU A 47 -6.50 4.15 2.87
N GLN A 48 -5.99 4.42 4.07
CA GLN A 48 -4.77 5.22 4.24
C GLN A 48 -3.60 4.38 4.77
N VAL A 49 -3.88 3.31 5.51
CA VAL A 49 -2.85 2.46 6.12
C VAL A 49 -3.15 0.98 5.88
N MET A 50 -2.19 0.24 5.33
CA MET A 50 -2.19 -1.22 5.32
C MET A 50 -1.00 -1.74 6.13
N ALA A 51 -1.28 -2.45 7.21
CA ALA A 51 -0.29 -3.04 8.12
C ALA A 51 -0.15 -4.55 7.87
N ARG A 52 0.93 -5.18 8.38
CA ARG A 52 1.26 -6.59 8.14
C ARG A 52 1.17 -7.00 6.67
N SER A 53 1.56 -6.08 5.78
CA SER A 53 1.47 -6.28 4.33
C SER A 53 2.55 -7.24 3.86
N SER A 54 2.15 -8.17 2.99
CA SER A 54 3.07 -8.96 2.17
C SER A 54 3.35 -8.26 0.82
N PRO A 55 4.38 -8.69 0.06
CA PRO A 55 4.60 -8.20 -1.31
C PRO A 55 3.39 -8.40 -2.22
N THR A 56 2.67 -9.52 -2.07
CA THR A 56 1.44 -9.80 -2.83
C THR A 56 0.29 -8.86 -2.45
N ASP A 57 0.22 -8.41 -1.20
CA ASP A 57 -0.81 -7.45 -0.77
C ASP A 57 -0.58 -6.08 -1.42
N LYS A 58 0.69 -5.63 -1.49
CA LYS A 58 1.10 -4.40 -2.18
C LYS A 58 0.76 -4.45 -3.68
N HIS A 59 1.11 -5.55 -4.33
CA HIS A 59 0.82 -5.77 -5.75
C HIS A 59 -0.69 -5.73 -6.02
N THR A 60 -1.48 -6.45 -5.23
CA THR A 60 -2.95 -6.46 -5.34
C THR A 60 -3.53 -5.06 -5.15
N LEU A 61 -3.07 -4.33 -4.14
CA LEU A 61 -3.48 -2.95 -3.86
C LEU A 61 -3.26 -2.04 -5.09
N VAL A 62 -2.06 -2.09 -5.66
CA VAL A 62 -1.68 -1.29 -6.83
C VAL A 62 -2.50 -1.67 -8.05
N SER A 63 -2.63 -2.96 -8.33
CA SER A 63 -3.40 -3.46 -9.47
C SER A 63 -4.85 -2.97 -9.44
N VAL A 64 -5.52 -3.06 -8.28
CA VAL A 64 -6.91 -2.58 -8.15
C VAL A 64 -7.01 -1.06 -8.30
N LEU A 65 -6.05 -0.29 -7.77
CA LEU A 65 -6.03 1.16 -7.96
C LEU A 65 -5.84 1.56 -9.44
N CYS A 66 -4.93 0.89 -10.15
CA CYS A 66 -4.75 1.11 -11.59
C CYS A 66 -6.02 0.73 -12.39
N GLU A 67 -6.69 -0.36 -12.04
CA GLU A 67 -7.97 -0.75 -12.65
C GLU A 67 -9.12 0.23 -12.38
N MET A 68 -9.08 0.93 -11.25
CA MET A 68 -10.00 2.03 -10.94
C MET A 68 -9.74 3.29 -11.78
N GLY A 69 -8.65 3.31 -12.56
CA GLY A 69 -8.24 4.45 -13.39
C GLY A 69 -7.52 5.54 -12.60
N GLU A 70 -7.07 5.24 -11.38
CA GLU A 70 -6.24 6.15 -10.58
C GLU A 70 -4.81 6.17 -11.13
N VAL A 71 -4.16 7.34 -11.04
CA VAL A 71 -2.73 7.45 -11.35
C VAL A 71 -1.95 7.06 -10.10
N VAL A 72 -1.28 5.91 -10.14
CA VAL A 72 -0.63 5.33 -8.96
C VAL A 72 0.88 5.55 -8.99
N ALA A 73 1.42 6.08 -7.90
CA ALA A 73 2.85 6.13 -7.65
C ALA A 73 3.21 5.25 -6.45
N VAL A 74 4.22 4.38 -6.62
CA VAL A 74 4.74 3.53 -5.54
C VAL A 74 6.20 3.85 -5.30
N THR A 75 6.55 3.97 -4.02
CA THR A 75 7.93 4.14 -3.57
C THR A 75 8.38 2.88 -2.84
N GLY A 76 9.53 2.33 -3.20
CA GLY A 76 10.01 1.06 -2.63
C GLY A 76 11.54 0.91 -2.63
N ASP A 77 12.03 -0.04 -1.83
CA ASP A 77 13.47 -0.33 -1.64
C ASP A 77 14.00 -1.44 -2.57
N GLY A 78 13.31 -1.68 -3.69
CA GLY A 78 13.80 -2.49 -4.82
C GLY A 78 13.39 -3.96 -4.75
N THR A 79 13.70 -4.68 -3.67
CA THR A 79 13.54 -6.16 -3.68
C THR A 79 12.09 -6.63 -3.51
N ASN A 80 11.33 -5.99 -2.61
CA ASN A 80 9.96 -6.41 -2.29
C ASN A 80 8.88 -5.73 -3.14
N ASP A 81 9.26 -4.64 -3.80
CA ASP A 81 8.34 -3.77 -4.54
C ASP A 81 8.49 -3.92 -6.06
N ALA A 82 9.43 -4.75 -6.54
CA ALA A 82 9.68 -4.95 -7.97
C ALA A 82 8.45 -5.33 -8.81
N PRO A 83 7.52 -6.21 -8.35
CA PRO A 83 6.29 -6.49 -9.09
C PRO A 83 5.35 -5.29 -9.13
N ALA A 84 5.21 -4.57 -8.02
CA ALA A 84 4.35 -3.39 -7.92
C ALA A 84 4.90 -2.21 -8.75
N LEU A 85 6.21 -1.99 -8.75
CA LEU A 85 6.89 -0.94 -9.52
C LEU A 85 6.76 -1.12 -11.03
N LYS A 86 6.50 -2.34 -11.53
CA LYS A 86 6.24 -2.59 -12.96
C LYS A 86 4.81 -2.30 -13.40
N GLU A 87 3.87 -2.22 -12.47
CA GLU A 87 2.43 -2.05 -12.76
C GLU A 87 1.91 -0.62 -12.51
N VAL A 88 2.72 0.23 -11.88
CA VAL A 88 2.38 1.63 -11.62
C VAL A 88 2.64 2.55 -12.80
N ASP A 89 1.90 3.65 -12.87
CA ASP A 89 2.15 4.73 -13.81
C ASP A 89 3.49 5.42 -13.54
N ILE A 90 3.90 5.53 -12.27
CA ILE A 90 5.14 6.17 -11.84
C ILE A 90 5.82 5.37 -10.72
N GLY A 91 6.93 4.71 -11.04
CA GLY A 91 7.77 4.03 -10.05
C GLY A 91 8.89 4.93 -9.52
N LEU A 92 9.01 5.08 -8.20
CA LEU A 92 10.09 5.80 -7.53
C LEU A 92 10.94 4.84 -6.69
N ALA A 93 12.17 4.57 -7.12
CA ALA A 93 13.13 3.77 -6.37
C ALA A 93 14.03 4.65 -5.50
N MET A 94 14.26 4.24 -4.24
CA MET A 94 15.11 4.97 -3.31
C MET A 94 16.60 4.63 -3.54
N GLY A 95 17.37 5.54 -4.14
CA GLY A 95 18.74 5.28 -4.63
C GLY A 95 19.87 5.17 -3.58
N ILE A 96 19.62 5.37 -2.29
CA ILE A 96 20.68 5.35 -1.25
C ILE A 96 20.74 3.99 -0.51
N ALA A 97 19.63 3.25 -0.49
CA ALA A 97 19.52 1.94 0.16
C ALA A 97 18.67 0.93 -0.64
N GLY A 98 18.33 1.24 -1.89
CA GLY A 98 17.60 0.35 -2.79
C GLY A 98 18.56 -0.55 -3.54
N THR A 99 18.31 -1.86 -3.50
CA THR A 99 19.03 -2.84 -4.29
C THR A 99 18.65 -2.70 -5.77
N GLU A 100 19.66 -2.53 -6.63
CA GLU A 100 19.52 -2.44 -8.08
C GLU A 100 19.24 -3.83 -8.70
N GLN A 101 17.98 -4.27 -8.83
CA GLN A 101 17.57 -5.38 -9.74
C GLN A 101 16.14 -5.24 -10.25
#